data_AF-A0A3A8L6K9-F1
#
_entry.id   AF-A0A3A8L6K9-F1
#
_cell.length_a   1.000
_cell.length_b   1.000
_cell.length_c   1.000
_cell.angle_alpha   90.00
_cell.angle_beta   90.00
_cell.angle_gamma   90.00
#
_symmetry.space_group_name_H-M   'P 1'
#
loop_
_entity.id
_entity.type
_entity.pdbx_description
1 polymer ?
#
loop_
_entity_poly.entity_id
_entity_poly.type
_entity_poly.pdbx_seq_one_letter_code
_entity_poly.pdbx_strand_id
1 'polypeptide(L)'
;MAEQTPPYWLLISVLFSSQPLTPALAMTLHEAAYELYSRGEGSREVAGDLLSGRVTNLRKDLSLGGIAGPAFEAEIETERGSGTVRFMLTRQGLELMKAQGPATPSKPKYLN
;
A
#
# COMPACT_ATOMS: atom_id res chain seq x y z
N MET A 1 6.33 6.25 23.69
CA MET A 1 5.29 5.23 23.45
C MET A 1 5.67 4.53 22.17
N ALA A 2 5.77 3.19 22.14
CA ALA A 2 6.13 2.47 20.92
C ALA A 2 5.08 2.79 19.85
N GLU A 3 5.49 3.45 18.77
CA GLU A 3 4.67 3.62 17.57
C GLU A 3 4.39 2.22 17.03
N GLN A 4 3.26 1.64 17.43
CA GLN A 4 2.82 0.36 16.89
C GLN A 4 2.28 0.63 15.50
N THR A 5 3.16 0.56 14.50
CA THR A 5 2.74 0.53 13.09
C THR A 5 1.67 -0.55 12.97
N PRO A 6 0.45 -0.20 12.52
CA PRO A 6 -0.61 -1.18 12.37
C PRO A 6 -0.10 -2.34 11.52
N PRO A 7 -0.42 -3.59 11.88
CA PRO A 7 -0.01 -4.72 11.07
C PRO A 7 -0.55 -4.56 9.64
N TYR A 8 0.31 -4.72 8.63
CA TYR A 8 -0.01 -4.47 7.23
C TYR A 8 -1.22 -5.26 6.71
N TRP A 9 -1.49 -6.44 7.28
CA TRP A 9 -2.65 -7.28 6.95
C TRP A 9 -3.99 -6.67 7.39
N LEU A 10 -3.98 -5.70 8.31
CA LEU A 10 -5.16 -4.87 8.58
C LEU A 10 -5.34 -3.77 7.53
N LEU A 11 -4.25 -3.31 6.90
CA LEU A 11 -4.27 -2.17 6.00
C LEU A 11 -4.70 -2.57 4.59
N ILE A 12 -4.13 -3.68 4.08
CA ILE A 12 -4.44 -4.21 2.75
C ILE A 12 -4.83 -5.68 2.81
N SER A 13 -5.76 -6.05 1.93
CA SER A 13 -6.08 -7.45 1.63
C SER A 13 -5.57 -7.78 0.23
N VAL A 14 -4.72 -8.80 0.14
CA VAL A 14 -4.05 -9.19 -1.10
C VAL A 14 -4.84 -10.31 -1.75
N LEU A 15 -5.30 -10.04 -2.97
CA LEU A 15 -6.14 -10.94 -3.77
C LEU A 15 -5.29 -11.86 -4.64
N PHE A 16 -4.18 -11.34 -5.12
CA PHE A 16 -3.23 -12.06 -5.96
C PHE A 16 -1.86 -11.41 -5.85
N SER A 17 -0.80 -12.22 -5.85
CA SER A 17 0.56 -11.72 -6.00
C SER A 17 1.40 -12.74 -6.75
N SER A 18 2.10 -12.29 -7.78
CA SER A 18 3.06 -13.13 -8.51
C SER A 18 4.47 -13.06 -7.94
N GLN A 19 4.69 -12.28 -6.88
CA GLN A 19 5.97 -12.15 -6.18
C GLN A 19 5.75 -12.32 -4.66
N PRO A 20 6.76 -12.71 -3.89
CA PRO A 20 6.64 -12.73 -2.43
C PRO A 20 6.29 -11.34 -1.88
N LEU A 21 5.16 -11.22 -1.20
CA LEU A 21 4.75 -9.97 -0.58
C LEU A 21 5.47 -9.79 0.76
N THR A 22 6.59 -9.08 0.73
CA THR A 22 7.31 -8.71 1.96
C THR A 22 6.54 -7.63 2.73
N PRO A 23 6.75 -7.50 4.06
CA PRO A 23 6.13 -6.42 4.83
C PRO A 23 6.46 -5.02 4.30
N ALA A 24 7.70 -4.80 3.86
CA ALA A 24 8.13 -3.53 3.26
C ALA A 24 7.33 -3.23 1.97
N LEU A 25 7.20 -4.21 1.07
CA LEU A 25 6.42 -4.06 -0.15
C LEU A 25 4.94 -3.80 0.16
N ALA A 26 4.35 -4.52 1.12
CA ALA A 26 2.97 -4.31 1.52
C ALA A 26 2.72 -2.88 2.03
N MET A 27 3.65 -2.32 2.81
CA MET A 27 3.56 -0.94 3.30
C MET A 27 3.69 0.09 2.18
N THR A 28 4.66 -0.09 1.27
CA THR A 28 4.83 0.80 0.11
C THR A 28 3.58 0.80 -0.79
N LEU A 29 3.01 -0.38 -1.05
CA LEU A 29 1.78 -0.50 -1.83
C LEU A 29 0.58 0.14 -1.12
N HIS A 30 0.49 -0.03 0.20
CA HIS A 30 -0.52 0.62 1.03
C HIS A 30 -0.44 2.15 0.92
N GLU A 31 0.74 2.73 1.13
CA GLU A 31 0.94 4.19 1.09
C GLU A 31 0.57 4.76 -0.28
N ALA A 32 1.08 4.15 -1.36
CA ALA A 32 0.78 4.57 -2.72
C ALA A 32 -0.73 4.48 -3.02
N ALA A 33 -1.39 3.39 -2.64
CA ALA A 33 -2.82 3.22 -2.84
C ALA A 33 -3.65 4.19 -2.00
N TYR A 34 -3.25 4.46 -0.75
CA TYR A 34 -3.94 5.40 0.13
C TYR A 34 -3.86 6.83 -0.41
N GLU A 35 -2.71 7.23 -0.94
CA GLU A 35 -2.57 8.53 -1.59
C GLU A 35 -3.42 8.63 -2.86
N LEU A 36 -3.41 7.60 -3.72
CA LEU A 36 -4.26 7.54 -4.91
C LEU A 36 -5.75 7.62 -4.55
N TYR A 37 -6.17 6.88 -3.53
CA TYR A 37 -7.54 6.91 -3.01
C TYR A 37 -7.92 8.30 -2.51
N SER A 38 -7.06 8.90 -1.68
CA SER A 38 -7.31 10.19 -1.03
C SER A 38 -7.36 11.35 -2.04
N ARG A 39 -6.58 11.27 -3.12
CA ARG A 39 -6.50 12.29 -4.18
C ARG A 39 -7.46 12.05 -5.35
N GLY A 40 -8.10 10.87 -5.41
CA GLY A 40 -8.92 10.48 -6.55
C GLY A 40 -8.12 10.23 -7.84
N GLU A 41 -6.83 9.93 -7.72
CA GLU A 41 -5.92 9.73 -8.85
C GLU A 41 -6.04 8.31 -9.45
N GLY A 42 -5.71 8.19 -10.74
CA GLY A 42 -5.83 6.94 -11.49
C GLY A 42 -4.63 6.01 -11.35
N SER A 43 -3.42 6.54 -11.28
CA SER A 43 -2.19 5.74 -11.19
C SER A 43 -1.02 6.58 -10.68
N ARG A 44 -0.03 5.93 -10.08
CA ARG A 44 1.20 6.56 -9.61
C ARG A 44 2.39 5.64 -9.76
N GLU A 45 3.55 6.21 -10.06
CA GLU A 45 4.82 5.50 -9.96
C GLU A 45 5.23 5.30 -8.50
N VAL A 46 5.82 4.14 -8.24
CA VAL A 46 6.36 3.77 -6.95
C VAL A 46 7.83 3.47 -7.15
N ALA A 47 8.68 4.24 -6.46
CA ALA A 47 10.11 4.03 -6.43
C ALA A 47 10.56 3.97 -4.96
N GLY A 48 11.13 2.85 -4.57
CA GLY A 48 11.79 2.63 -3.28
C GLY A 48 13.12 1.92 -3.48
N ASP A 49 13.89 1.78 -2.39
CA ASP A 49 15.27 1.29 -2.44
C ASP A 49 15.44 -0.09 -3.10
N LEU A 50 14.39 -0.92 -3.13
CA LEU A 50 14.41 -2.30 -3.63
C LEU A 50 13.33 -2.60 -4.69
N LEU A 51 12.60 -1.58 -5.15
CA LEU A 51 11.39 -1.74 -5.95
C LEU A 51 11.13 -0.52 -6.83
N SER A 52 10.94 -0.73 -8.13
CA SER A 52 10.30 0.22 -9.04
C SER A 52 8.94 -0.34 -9.50
N GLY A 53 8.01 0.52 -9.86
CA GLY A 53 6.71 0.06 -10.34
C GLY A 53 5.67 1.14 -10.51
N ARG A 54 4.45 0.69 -10.78
CA ARG A 54 3.27 1.53 -10.94
C ARG A 54 2.08 0.92 -10.22
N VAL A 55 1.41 1.72 -9.41
CA VAL A 55 0.13 1.37 -8.80
C VAL A 55 -0.98 2.06 -9.56
N THR A 56 -2.02 1.31 -9.90
CA THR A 56 -3.21 1.77 -10.62
C THR A 56 -4.43 1.56 -9.76
N ASN A 57 -5.21 2.62 -9.57
CA ASN A 57 -6.52 2.57 -8.96
C ASN A 57 -7.51 1.97 -9.97
N LEU A 58 -8.07 0.80 -9.67
CA LEU A 58 -9.02 0.13 -10.56
C LEU A 58 -10.39 0.81 -10.58
N ARG A 59 -10.61 1.80 -9.70
CA ARG A 59 -11.85 2.55 -9.52
C ARG A 59 -13.05 1.64 -9.28
N LYS A 60 -12.81 0.57 -8.52
CA LYS A 60 -13.78 -0.44 -8.13
C LYS A 60 -13.67 -0.70 -6.65
N ASP A 61 -14.80 -0.83 -5.99
CA ASP A 61 -14.88 -1.41 -4.65
C ASP A 61 -15.08 -2.92 -4.77
N LEU A 62 -14.34 -3.66 -3.96
CA LEU A 62 -14.46 -5.11 -3.84
C LEU A 62 -14.98 -5.49 -2.46
N SER A 63 -15.60 -6.66 -2.37
CA SER A 63 -16.05 -7.25 -1.11
C SER A 63 -15.74 -8.74 -1.14
N LEU A 64 -14.97 -9.20 -0.17
CA LEU A 64 -14.56 -10.59 0.02
C LEU A 64 -14.93 -11.00 1.45
N GLY A 65 -16.07 -11.69 1.58
CA GLY A 65 -16.64 -12.01 2.89
C GLY A 65 -16.90 -10.74 3.71
N GLY A 66 -16.29 -10.65 4.90
CA GLY A 66 -16.41 -9.48 5.79
C GLY A 66 -15.46 -8.32 5.47
N ILE A 67 -14.58 -8.46 4.47
CA ILE A 67 -13.59 -7.43 4.12
C ILE A 67 -14.05 -6.72 2.84
N ALA A 68 -14.00 -5.40 2.84
CA ALA A 68 -14.37 -4.60 1.67
C ALA A 68 -13.51 -3.34 1.55
N GLY A 69 -13.41 -2.81 0.33
CA GLY A 69 -12.81 -1.52 0.04
C GLY A 69 -12.30 -1.37 -1.40
N PRO A 70 -11.64 -0.24 -1.71
CA PRO A 70 -11.22 0.10 -3.06
C PRO A 70 -10.06 -0.78 -3.53
N ALA A 71 -10.09 -1.16 -4.80
CA ALA A 71 -9.17 -2.11 -5.40
C ALA A 71 -8.09 -1.45 -6.27
N PHE A 72 -6.91 -2.06 -6.23
CA PHE A 72 -5.70 -1.59 -6.87
C PHE A 72 -4.95 -2.75 -7.52
N GLU A 73 -4.20 -2.40 -8.57
CA GLU A 73 -3.23 -3.29 -9.20
C GLU A 73 -1.86 -2.60 -9.19
N ALA A 74 -0.83 -3.34 -8.82
CA ALA A 74 0.54 -2.88 -8.86
C ALA A 74 1.33 -3.75 -9.83
N GLU A 75 1.97 -3.10 -10.80
CA GLU A 75 3.07 -3.69 -11.57
C GLU A 75 4.37 -3.32 -10.88
N ILE A 76 5.17 -4.30 -10.53
CA ILE A 76 6.40 -4.12 -9.77
C ILE A 76 7.58 -4.80 -10.45
N GLU A 77 8.75 -4.19 -10.32
CA GLU A 77 10.03 -4.71 -10.74
C GLU A 77 10.89 -4.90 -9.49
N THR A 78 11.38 -6.12 -9.33
CA THR A 78 12.26 -6.52 -8.22
C THR A 78 13.50 -7.18 -8.80
N GLU A 79 14.51 -7.44 -7.96
CA GLU A 79 15.70 -8.21 -8.35
C GLU A 79 15.36 -9.62 -8.88
N ARG A 80 14.18 -10.14 -8.53
CA ARG A 80 13.68 -11.45 -8.98
C ARG A 80 12.92 -11.37 -10.30
N GLY A 81 12.78 -10.18 -10.87
CA GLY A 81 12.01 -9.90 -12.09
C GLY A 81 10.73 -9.11 -11.82
N SER A 82 9.94 -8.96 -12.88
CA SER A 82 8.67 -8.24 -12.87
C SER A 82 7.55 -9.08 -12.25
N GLY A 83 6.55 -8.42 -11.67
CA GLY A 83 5.39 -9.06 -11.08
C GLY A 83 4.18 -8.16 -10.95
N THR A 84 3.05 -8.77 -10.64
CA THR A 84 1.77 -8.10 -10.44
C THR A 84 1.20 -8.43 -9.07
N VAL A 85 0.70 -7.41 -8.38
CA VAL A 85 -0.03 -7.55 -7.12
C VAL A 85 -1.42 -6.93 -7.29
N ARG A 86 -2.46 -7.71 -6.99
CA ARG A 86 -3.83 -7.19 -6.89
C ARG A 86 -4.24 -7.20 -5.44
N PHE A 87 -4.73 -6.06 -4.96
CA PHE A 87 -5.05 -5.87 -3.57
C PHE A 87 -6.18 -4.86 -3.41
N MET A 88 -6.73 -4.77 -2.20
CA MET A 88 -7.65 -3.71 -1.80
C MET A 88 -7.17 -3.04 -0.52
N LEU A 89 -7.44 -1.75 -0.37
CA LEU A 89 -7.38 -1.10 0.94
C LEU A 89 -8.59 -1.56 1.74
N THR A 90 -8.39 -2.05 2.96
CA THR A 90 -9.55 -2.43 3.79
C THR A 90 -10.22 -1.18 4.35
N ARG A 91 -11.55 -1.20 4.49
CA ARG A 91 -12.27 -0.12 5.17
C ARG A 91 -11.71 0.15 6.57
N GLN A 92 -11.37 -0.90 7.32
CA GLN A 92 -10.76 -0.76 8.65
C GLN A 92 -9.42 -0.03 8.58
N GLY A 93 -8.56 -0.37 7.61
CA GLY A 93 -7.29 0.30 7.36
C GLY A 93 -7.46 1.77 7.01
N LEU A 94 -8.45 2.10 6.16
CA LEU A 94 -8.78 3.48 5.81
C LEU A 94 -9.19 4.30 7.04
N GLU A 95 -10.04 3.76 7.91
CA GLU A 95 -10.46 4.45 9.13
C GLU A 95 -9.30 4.65 10.12
N LEU A 96 -8.40 3.68 10.25
CA LEU A 96 -7.18 3.81 11.07
C LEU A 96 -6.27 4.94 10.57
N MET A 97 -6.10 5.07 9.25
CA MET A 97 -5.26 6.12 8.67
C MET A 97 -5.88 7.51 8.75
N LYS A 98 -7.22 7.61 8.59
CA LYS A 98 -7.94 8.86 8.85
C LYS A 98 -7.77 9.31 10.31
N ALA A 99 -7.79 8.38 11.26
CA ALA A 99 -7.63 8.67 12.68
C ALA A 99 -6.19 9.06 13.06
N GLN A 100 -5.18 8.59 12.33
CA GLN A 100 -3.77 8.88 12.62
C GLN A 100 -3.25 10.19 12.00
N GLY A 101 -3.95 10.76 11.01
CA GLY A 101 -3.46 11.93 10.26
C GLY A 101 -2.24 11.58 9.38
N PRO A 102 -1.78 12.50 8.51
CA PRO A 102 -0.64 12.22 7.64
C PRO A 102 0.62 11.96 8.48
N ALA A 103 1.21 10.77 8.33
CA ALA A 103 2.48 10.44 8.94
C ALA A 103 3.57 11.35 8.36
N THR A 104 4.09 12.27 9.17
CA THR A 104 5.28 13.05 8.82
C THR A 104 6.45 12.07 8.63
N PRO A 105 7.13 12.03 7.47
CA PRO A 105 8.27 11.13 7.29
C PRO A 105 9.36 11.53 8.30
N SER A 106 9.73 10.63 9.21
CA SER A 106 10.79 10.88 10.17
C SER A 106 12.10 11.04 9.41
N LYS A 107 12.59 12.27 9.32
CA LYS A 107 13.88 12.57 8.68
C LYS A 107 14.98 11.84 9.47
N PRO A 108 15.83 10.99 8.85
CA PRO A 108 16.91 10.34 9.57
C PRO A 108 17.83 11.41 10.15
N LYS A 109 17.99 11.36 11.47
CA LYS A 109 18.87 12.22 12.24
C LYS A 109 20.31 11.78 11.97
N TYR A 110 20.91 12.22 10.87
CA TYR A 110 22.35 12.10 10.70
C TYR A 110 23.04 12.96 11.77
N LEU A 111 23.74 12.26 12.64
CA LEU A 111 24.52 12.77 13.77
C LEU A 111 25.78 13.48 13.21
N ASN A 112 25.95 14.76 13.55
CA ASN A 112 27.22 15.49 13.43
C ASN A 112 28.10 15.20 14.64
#